data_AF-A0A2V9NZK3-F1
#
_entry.id   AF-A0A2V9NZK3-F1
#
_cell.length_a   1.000
_cell.length_b   1.000
_cell.length_c   1.000
_cell.angle_alpha   90.00
_cell.angle_beta   90.00
_cell.angle_gamma   90.00
#
_symmetry.space_group_name_H-M   'P 1'
#
loop_
_entity.id
_entity.type
_entity.pdbx_description
1 polymer ?
#
loop_
_entity_poly.entity_id
_entity_poly.type
_entity_poly.pdbx_seq_one_letter_code
_entity_poly.pdbx_strand_id
1 'polypeptide(L)' 'MLFIGPAAPTAILDIGDHLETKISAFKAHRTQSPLWPLFEENARKQGRREMFHLAASVRPGAHSSENDLFADVNGSD' A
#
# COMPACT_ATOMS: atom_id res chain seq x y z
N MET A 1 29.62 3.39 -9.27
CA MET A 1 28.57 4.13 -8.54
C MET A 1 27.36 3.22 -8.44
N LEU A 2 27.07 2.67 -7.26
CA LEU A 2 25.93 1.79 -7.04
C LEU A 2 24.71 2.66 -6.75
N PHE A 3 23.70 2.65 -7.61
CA PHE A 3 22.41 3.28 -7.31
C PHE A 3 21.70 2.43 -6.26
N ILE A 4 21.66 2.90 -5.02
CA ILE A 4 20.77 2.33 -4.00
C ILE A 4 19.43 3.04 -4.17
N GLY A 5 18.51 2.41 -4.89
CA GLY A 5 17.11 2.84 -4.93
C GLY A 5 16.45 2.69 -3.55
N PRO A 6 15.25 3.27 -3.35
CA PRO A 6 14.50 3.03 -2.12
C PRO A 6 14.32 1.53 -1.90
N ALA A 7 14.34 1.10 -0.63
CA ALA A 7 14.14 -0.29 -0.27
C ALA A 7 12.83 -0.80 -0.89
N ALA A 8 12.80 -2.08 -1.29
CA ALA A 8 11.57 -2.69 -1.80
C ALA A 8 10.49 -2.69 -0.69
N PRO A 9 9.20 -2.59 -1.04
CA PRO A 9 8.12 -2.74 -0.08
C PRO A 9 8.19 -4.13 0.57
N THR A 10 7.93 -4.19 1.87
CA THR A 10 7.88 -5.46 2.61
C THR A 10 6.49 -6.06 2.59
N ALA A 11 5.45 -5.31 2.24
CA ALA A 11 4.12 -5.86 2.01
C ALA A 11 3.46 -5.24 0.77
N ILE A 12 2.77 -6.05 -0.02
CA ILE A 12 2.00 -5.64 -1.19
C ILE A 12 0.61 -6.27 -1.11
N LEU A 13 -0.41 -5.45 -0.89
CA LEU A 13 -1.81 -5.87 -0.82
C LEU A 13 -2.47 -5.78 -2.19
N ASP A 14 -3.25 -6.80 -2.57
CA ASP A 14 -4.24 -6.70 -3.65
C ASP A 14 -5.54 -6.11 -3.08
N ILE A 15 -5.80 -4.83 -3.35
CA ILE A 15 -7.03 -4.15 -2.90
C ILE A 15 -8.25 -4.49 -3.76
N GLY A 16 -8.07 -5.26 -4.83
CA GLY A 16 -9.17 -5.77 -5.61
C GLY A 16 -10.13 -4.73 -6.15
N ASP A 17 -11.41 -5.00 -5.95
CA ASP A 17 -12.51 -4.14 -6.37
C ASP A 17 -12.64 -2.87 -5.52
N HIS A 18 -11.83 -2.73 -4.45
CA HIS A 18 -11.80 -1.52 -3.63
C HIS A 18 -11.08 -0.35 -4.28
N LEU A 19 -10.43 -0.52 -5.44
CA LEU A 19 -9.82 0.58 -6.18
C LEU A 19 -10.84 1.68 -6.53
N GLU A 20 -12.02 1.31 -7.02
CA GLU A 20 -13.05 2.30 -7.35
C GLU A 20 -13.61 2.96 -6.09
N THR A 21 -13.79 2.20 -5.01
CA THR A 21 -14.16 2.75 -3.70
C THR A 21 -13.13 3.78 -3.21
N LYS A 22 -11.84 3.52 -3.37
CA LYS A 22 -10.74 4.45 -3.05
C LYS A 22 -10.80 5.71 -3.90
N ILE A 23 -11.06 5.59 -5.21
CA ILE A 23 -11.20 6.74 -6.12
C ILE A 23 -12.42 7.59 -5.73
N SER A 24 -13.57 6.96 -5.47
CA SER A 24 -14.78 7.63 -5.01
C SER A 24 -14.58 8.32 -3.65
N ALA A 25 -13.91 7.65 -2.71
CA ALA A 25 -13.56 8.23 -1.42
C ALA A 25 -12.62 9.44 -1.57
N PHE A 26 -11.63 9.37 -2.47
CA PHE A 26 -10.78 10.52 -2.75
C PHE A 26 -11.58 11.71 -3.32
N LYS A 27 -12.51 11.45 -4.25
CA LYS A 27 -13.39 12.47 -4.83
C LYS A 27 -14.38 13.08 -3.82
N ALA A 28 -14.60 12.47 -2.66
CA ALA A 28 -15.37 13.10 -1.59
C ALA A 28 -14.61 14.28 -0.93
N HIS A 29 -13.28 14.33 -1.03
CA HIS A 29 -12.45 15.41 -0.47
C HIS A 29 -12.50 16.66 -1.38
N ARG A 30 -13.54 17.48 -1.22
CA ARG A 30 -13.80 18.66 -2.06
C ARG A 30 -12.67 19.69 -2.07
N THR A 31 -11.97 19.89 -0.95
CA THR A 31 -10.83 20.83 -0.88
C THR A 31 -9.64 20.39 -1.73
N GLN A 32 -9.59 19.11 -2.13
CA GLN A 32 -8.56 18.53 -2.98
C GLN A 32 -9.03 18.36 -4.43
N SER A 33 -10.17 18.94 -4.83
CA SER A 33 -10.72 18.76 -6.18
C SER A 33 -9.77 19.08 -7.34
N PRO A 34 -8.83 20.05 -7.24
CA PRO A 34 -7.84 20.25 -8.29
C PRO A 34 -6.94 19.02 -8.55
N LEU A 35 -6.79 18.12 -7.57
CA LEU A 35 -5.94 16.94 -7.65
C LEU A 35 -6.67 15.68 -8.14
N TRP A 36 -8.00 15.70 -8.29
CA TRP A 36 -8.74 14.50 -8.65
C TRP A 36 -8.27 13.83 -9.96
N PRO A 37 -8.02 14.55 -11.07
CA PRO A 37 -7.54 13.92 -12.30
C PRO A 37 -6.18 13.25 -12.10
N LEU A 38 -5.26 13.93 -11.42
CA LEU A 38 -3.91 13.42 -11.14
C LEU A 38 -3.96 12.19 -10.22
N PHE A 39 -4.78 12.23 -9.17
CA PHE A 39 -4.95 11.10 -8.27
C PHE A 39 -5.54 9.90 -8.99
N GLU A 40 -6.61 10.08 -9.76
CA GLU A 40 -7.26 8.98 -10.47
C GLU A 40 -6.33 8.34 -11.49
N GLU A 41 -5.58 9.14 -12.26
CA GLU A 41 -4.58 8.62 -13.19
C GLU A 41 -3.51 7.78 -12.47
N ASN A 42 -2.97 8.30 -11.37
CA ASN A 42 -1.94 7.59 -10.59
C ASN A 42 -2.49 6.33 -9.90
N ALA A 43 -3.70 6.39 -9.34
CA ALA A 43 -4.35 5.24 -8.72
C ALA A 43 -4.58 4.12 -9.75
N ARG A 44 -5.01 4.46 -10.97
CA ARG A 44 -5.19 3.49 -12.06
C ARG A 44 -3.86 2.91 -12.56
N LYS A 45 -2.79 3.71 -12.64
CA LYS A 45 -1.43 3.23 -12.96
C LYS A 45 -0.87 2.28 -11.91
N GLN A 46 -1.08 2.58 -10.63
CA GLN A 46 -0.72 1.71 -9.51
C GLN A 46 -1.48 0.37 -9.58
N GLY A 47 -2.73 0.44 -10.06
CA GLY A 47 -3.63 -0.68 -10.24
C GLY A 47 -4.23 -1.12 -8.90
N ARG A 48 -4.37 -2.43 -8.72
CA ARG A 48 -4.95 -3.03 -7.51
C ARG A 48 -3.95 -3.19 -6.37
N ARG A 49 -2.82 -2.47 -6.38
CA ARG A 49 -1.74 -2.68 -5.40
C ARG A 49 -1.63 -1.53 -4.42
N GLU A 50 -1.58 -1.85 -3.14
CA GLU A 50 -1.08 -0.97 -2.10
C GLU A 50 0.19 -1.54 -1.47
N MET A 51 1.22 -0.70 -1.32
CA MET A 51 2.56 -1.12 -0.92
C MET A 51 2.92 -0.49 0.42
N PHE A 52 3.48 -1.30 1.31
CA PHE A 52 3.82 -0.90 2.67
C PHE A 52 5.25 -1.32 3.01
N HIS A 53 5.82 -0.62 3.98
CA HIS A 53 7.08 -0.99 4.63
C HIS A 53 6.81 -1.29 6.10
N LEU A 54 7.31 -2.43 6.56
CA LEU A 54 7.32 -2.81 7.96
C LEU A 54 8.38 -1.98 8.66
N ALA A 55 7.93 -0.96 9.38
CA ALA A 55 8.81 -0.03 10.08
C ALA A 55 9.34 -0.59 11.42
N ALA A 56 8.62 -1.53 12.04
CA ALA A 56 8.97 -2.13 13.31
C ALA A 56 8.41 -3.56 13.41
N SER A 57 9.13 -4.45 14.09
CA SER A 57 8.69 -5.82 14.37
C SER A 57 9.08 -6.19 15.79
N VAL A 58 8.21 -6.94 16.48
CA VAL A 58 8.50 -7.55 17.79
C VAL A 58 9.29 -8.84 17.66
N ARG A 59 9.32 -9.44 16.46
CA ARG A 59 10.08 -10.64 16.14
C ARG A 59 11.35 -10.24 15.37
N PRO A 60 12.55 -10.44 15.91
CA PRO A 60 13.78 -10.20 15.17
C PRO A 60 13.92 -11.25 14.06
N GLY A 61 14.21 -10.83 12.82
CA GLY A 61 14.43 -11.76 11.72
C GLY A 61 14.35 -11.13 10.34
N ALA A 62 14.66 -11.93 9.31
CA ALA A 62 14.40 -11.58 7.93
C ALA A 62 12.89 -11.62 7.68
N HIS A 63 12.35 -10.55 7.09
CA HIS A 63 10.95 -10.50 6.68
C HIS A 63 10.82 -10.83 5.19
N SER A 64 9.95 -11.78 4.88
CA SER A 64 9.51 -12.03 3.51
C SER A 64 8.52 -10.93 3.07
N SER A 65 8.29 -10.80 1.76
CA SER A 65 7.21 -9.96 1.27
C SER A 65 5.86 -10.51 1.76
N GLU A 66 5.08 -9.66 2.42
CA GLU A 66 3.75 -9.98 2.95
C GLU A 66 2.65 -9.54 1.98
N ASN A 67 1.48 -10.14 2.09
CA ASN A 67 0.27 -9.78 1.33
C ASN A 67 -0.95 -9.56 2.23
N ASP A 68 -0.76 -9.63 3.55
CA ASP A 68 -1.74 -9.40 4.59
C ASP A 68 -1.05 -8.69 5.76
N LEU A 69 -1.56 -7.51 6.15
CA LEU A 69 -1.01 -6.74 7.28
C LEU A 69 -1.27 -7.40 8.64
N PHE A 70 -2.17 -8.38 8.69
CA PHE A 70 -2.54 -9.10 9.90
C PHE A 70 -1.99 -10.54 9.92
N ALA A 71 -1.13 -10.89 8.97
CA ALA A 71 -0.41 -12.16 9.00
C ALA A 71 0.23 -12.35 10.39
N ASP A 72 0.02 -13.52 10.99
CA ASP A 72 0.55 -13.92 12.29
C ASP A 72 0.14 -13.07 13.52
N VAL A 73 -0.83 -12.16 13.40
CA VAL A 73 -1.38 -11.39 14.54
C VAL A 73 -2.28 -12.25 15.43
N ASN A 74 -2.90 -13.30 14.89
CA ASN A 74 -3.67 -14.27 15.67
C ASN A 74 -2.70 -15.23 16.37
N GLY A 75 -2.25 -14.85 17.56
CA GLY A 75 -1.24 -15.56 18.35
C GLY A 75 -1.45 -17.08 18.39
N SER A 76 -0.40 -17.82 18.05
CA SER A 76 -0.18 -19.14 18.64
C SER A 76 0.27 -18.93 20.08
N ASP A 77 -0.44 -19.56 21.03
CA ASP A 77 -0.04 -19.73 22.43
C ASP A 77 1.44 -20.13 22.60
#